data_AF-A0A957I0T7-F1
#
_entry.id   AF-A0A957I0T7-F1
#
_cell.length_a   1.000
_cell.length_b   1.000
_cell.length_c   1.000
_cell.angle_alpha   90.00
_cell.angle_beta   90.00
_cell.angle_gamma   90.00
#
_symmetry.space_group_name_H-M   'P 1'
#
loop_
_entity.id
_entity.type
_entity.pdbx_description
1 polymer ?
#
loop_
_entity_poly.entity_id
_entity_poly.type
_entity_poly.pdbx_seq_one_letter_code
_entity_poly.pdbx_strand_id
1 'polypeptide(L)'
;MMRARSLLLATLLTLSLAFFTVTLTGATSPARPSAPLPLNASSLVMPGEIVVKVNPDAAEAWLENAATSDLGLLLRQYAVTAIVPAFSHLTNSPLAQQYGLDRIFTLHVSTTTDVWRMAADFNESPFVEYAEPVYLAQAMNLSPDLDPNDPLYPGDYAIQQVHLPQAWDLVTGSPNLRIAHLDTGVDYTHPDMAANVNTDLDYDFVDMDNDANDGDGHGTGTASVAAAVTNNAIGMAGTCWNCQLIPIRVGADSIIPGIPPVIHFGSLEVAQGIQYAATLNAHVITMSLGGQCASVWTDAVNFAYDSGSTLVAAAGNIVPFVVYPAKYERVIAVSATNETGLFDSFSSFGPEVDLAAPGINIRSVARGGGYDTGSGTSYATPRVAGTAALMLVRNPSLTNAQIRQILRNTAVDIEDPGFDDLTGYGLLNSAEAVLQATNPPGDVYNPPTATCGCVLTQILGGTPANDGLLNTLRRFRDEILQSSPYGQRLTHLYYRHSAQVAGLMFRDPRLAGQLFDLLRTGQPLITSLLNSSGQAKLSDDFIVKVDTFVHALAQRANPELRQALLQTWDDLDLRSFAGKSAHDLRFAVNQLP
;
A
#
# COMPACT_ATOMS: atom_id res chain seq x y z
N MET A 1 -29.19 21.95 46.38
CA MET A 1 -27.82 22.45 46.13
C MET A 1 -27.13 21.45 45.21
N MET A 2 -27.51 21.50 43.95
CA MET A 2 -27.01 20.66 42.85
C MET A 2 -26.21 21.62 41.96
N ARG A 3 -24.89 21.49 41.97
CA ARG A 3 -23.90 22.08 41.04
C ARG A 3 -22.54 22.00 41.74
N ALA A 4 -21.50 21.79 40.93
CA ALA A 4 -20.11 21.56 41.29
C ALA A 4 -19.81 20.13 41.73
N ARG A 5 -19.07 19.40 40.87
CA ARG A 5 -17.89 18.57 41.21
C ARG A 5 -17.58 17.61 40.04
N SER A 6 -16.33 17.66 39.58
CA SER A 6 -15.48 16.52 39.11
C SER A 6 -14.98 16.63 37.69
N LEU A 7 -13.71 17.04 37.56
CA LEU A 7 -13.48 17.96 36.48
C LEU A 7 -12.10 18.16 35.89
N LEU A 8 -11.10 17.66 36.58
CA LEU A 8 -9.79 17.55 35.98
C LEU A 8 -9.75 16.84 34.62
N LEU A 9 -10.79 16.06 34.33
CA LEU A 9 -10.86 15.22 33.15
C LEU A 9 -11.09 15.97 31.85
N ALA A 10 -11.89 17.05 31.78
CA ALA A 10 -12.08 17.71 30.49
C ALA A 10 -10.97 18.70 30.10
N THR A 11 -10.13 19.03 31.06
CA THR A 11 -8.87 19.79 30.89
C THR A 11 -7.80 18.94 30.27
N LEU A 12 -7.75 17.69 30.73
CA LEU A 12 -7.02 16.61 30.11
C LEU A 12 -7.62 16.17 28.77
N LEU A 13 -8.79 16.70 28.42
CA LEU A 13 -9.48 16.42 27.16
C LEU A 13 -9.23 17.46 26.08
N THR A 14 -8.92 18.70 26.46
CA THR A 14 -8.14 19.61 25.59
C THR A 14 -6.75 19.07 25.27
N LEU A 15 -6.23 18.17 26.11
CA LEU A 15 -4.96 17.46 25.92
C LEU A 15 -5.09 16.09 25.27
N SER A 16 -6.27 15.48 25.25
CA SER A 16 -6.51 14.22 24.56
C SER A 16 -6.99 14.43 23.12
N LEU A 17 -6.81 15.64 22.57
CA LEU A 17 -7.07 16.01 21.18
C LEU A 17 -6.13 15.30 20.17
N ALA A 18 -5.52 14.19 20.59
CA ALA A 18 -4.11 13.92 20.46
C ALA A 18 -3.70 12.43 20.46
N PHE A 19 -4.33 11.65 19.58
CA PHE A 19 -3.86 10.40 18.93
C PHE A 19 -3.74 9.09 19.71
N PHE A 20 -4.48 8.01 19.32
CA PHE A 20 -4.07 6.58 19.04
C PHE A 20 -4.43 6.31 17.56
N THR A 21 -3.69 5.58 16.72
CA THR A 21 -2.73 4.45 16.89
C THR A 21 -1.48 4.53 15.99
N VAL A 22 -0.33 3.84 16.19
CA VAL A 22 -0.02 2.38 16.09
C VAL A 22 1.06 1.93 17.11
N THR A 23 1.12 0.62 17.35
CA THR A 23 2.01 -0.18 18.22
C THR A 23 3.37 -0.52 17.60
N LEU A 24 4.37 -0.67 18.48
CA LEU A 24 5.79 -0.94 18.23
C LEU A 24 6.12 -2.40 17.85
N THR A 25 7.25 -2.50 17.16
CA THR A 25 8.07 -3.66 16.80
C THR A 25 8.74 -4.36 17.99
N GLY A 26 9.17 -5.62 17.81
CA GLY A 26 10.06 -6.29 18.78
C GLY A 26 10.41 -7.75 18.51
N ALA A 27 11.36 -7.96 17.58
CA ALA A 27 12.40 -9.01 17.51
C ALA A 27 12.10 -10.50 17.83
N THR A 28 12.45 -11.39 16.91
CA THR A 28 13.66 -12.25 17.00
C THR A 28 13.77 -13.13 15.75
N SER A 29 15.00 -13.32 15.27
CA SER A 29 15.33 -14.20 14.15
C SER A 29 15.40 -15.65 14.64
N PRO A 30 14.70 -16.62 14.02
CA PRO A 30 15.08 -18.01 14.08
C PRO A 30 15.66 -18.48 12.74
N ALA A 31 16.63 -19.37 12.83
CA ALA A 31 17.34 -19.98 11.73
C ALA A 31 16.41 -20.60 10.66
N ARG A 32 16.84 -20.51 9.40
CA ARG A 32 16.25 -21.19 8.23
C ARG A 32 16.01 -22.68 8.52
N PRO A 33 14.76 -23.17 8.41
CA PRO A 33 14.50 -24.55 8.07
C PRO A 33 14.57 -24.67 6.53
N SER A 34 15.45 -25.52 6.04
CA SER A 34 15.39 -26.06 4.69
C SER A 34 14.09 -26.83 4.52
N ALA A 35 13.22 -26.37 3.61
CA ALA A 35 12.04 -27.09 3.16
C ALA A 35 11.96 -27.06 1.62
N PRO A 36 11.44 -28.13 1.00
CA PRO A 36 11.84 -28.59 -0.32
C PRO A 36 11.18 -27.81 -1.46
N LEU A 37 11.91 -27.68 -2.57
CA LEU A 37 11.46 -27.11 -3.83
C LEU A 37 10.26 -27.91 -4.41
N PRO A 38 9.11 -27.28 -4.69
CA PRO A 38 8.07 -27.88 -5.51
C PRO A 38 8.11 -27.26 -6.92
N LEU A 39 9.13 -27.61 -7.68
CA LEU A 39 9.11 -27.60 -9.14
C LEU A 39 9.56 -29.00 -9.56
N ASN A 40 8.94 -29.57 -10.58
CA ASN A 40 9.38 -30.87 -11.10
C ASN A 40 10.79 -30.67 -11.69
N ALA A 41 11.83 -30.81 -10.85
CA ALA A 41 13.21 -30.38 -11.11
C ALA A 41 13.81 -30.96 -12.40
N SER A 42 13.20 -32.03 -12.90
CA SER A 42 13.46 -32.68 -14.17
C SER A 42 13.32 -31.77 -15.41
N SER A 43 12.59 -30.64 -15.34
CA SER A 43 12.38 -29.74 -16.50
C SER A 43 13.37 -28.57 -16.61
N LEU A 44 14.28 -28.41 -15.64
CA LEU A 44 15.19 -27.25 -15.55
C LEU A 44 16.65 -27.59 -15.91
N VAL A 45 16.95 -28.86 -16.14
CA VAL A 45 18.31 -29.37 -16.33
C VAL A 45 18.36 -30.36 -17.50
N MET A 46 19.51 -30.46 -18.17
CA MET A 46 19.77 -31.47 -19.20
C MET A 46 19.77 -32.86 -18.56
N PRO A 47 18.89 -33.78 -18.99
CA PRO A 47 18.93 -35.15 -18.50
C PRO A 47 20.23 -35.84 -18.92
N GLY A 48 20.88 -36.53 -17.99
CA GLY A 48 22.07 -37.34 -18.28
C GLY A 48 23.40 -36.59 -18.27
N GLU A 49 23.43 -35.31 -17.85
CA GLU A 49 24.65 -34.50 -17.81
C GLU A 49 24.80 -33.71 -16.51
N ILE A 50 26.01 -33.73 -15.93
CA ILE A 50 26.42 -32.80 -14.87
C ILE A 50 27.74 -32.13 -15.26
N VAL A 51 27.96 -30.92 -14.75
CA VAL A 51 29.25 -30.22 -14.84
C VAL A 51 29.98 -30.32 -13.51
N VAL A 52 31.28 -30.56 -13.56
CA VAL A 52 32.16 -30.71 -12.40
C VAL A 52 33.42 -29.90 -12.62
N LYS A 53 33.76 -29.03 -11.67
CA LYS A 53 35.06 -28.39 -11.59
C LYS A 53 35.89 -29.05 -10.51
N VAL A 54 37.12 -29.43 -10.84
CA VAL A 54 38.04 -30.11 -9.93
C VAL A 54 39.03 -29.14 -9.32
N ASN A 55 39.47 -29.40 -8.10
CA ASN A 55 40.48 -28.60 -7.42
C ASN A 55 41.82 -28.58 -8.20
N PRO A 56 42.63 -27.50 -8.09
CA PRO A 56 43.84 -27.34 -8.91
C PRO A 56 44.82 -28.49 -8.71
N ASP A 57 44.99 -28.92 -7.46
CA ASP A 57 45.89 -30.00 -7.06
C ASP A 57 45.39 -31.41 -7.48
N ALA A 58 44.14 -31.50 -7.95
CA ALA A 58 43.49 -32.74 -8.37
C ALA A 58 43.37 -32.87 -9.90
N ALA A 59 43.68 -31.82 -10.66
CA ALA A 59 43.42 -31.74 -12.10
C ALA A 59 44.26 -32.73 -12.93
N GLU A 60 45.54 -32.93 -12.59
CA GLU A 60 46.39 -33.93 -13.25
C GLU A 60 45.94 -35.36 -12.94
N ALA A 61 45.48 -35.63 -11.71
CA ALA A 61 44.98 -36.94 -11.30
C ALA A 61 43.60 -37.29 -11.90
N TRP A 62 42.79 -36.28 -12.22
CA TRP A 62 41.44 -36.42 -12.76
C TRP A 62 41.39 -37.13 -14.11
N LEU A 63 42.33 -36.86 -15.01
CA LEU A 63 42.39 -37.47 -16.34
C LEU A 63 43.18 -38.79 -16.38
N GLU A 64 44.17 -38.96 -15.49
CA GLU A 64 45.09 -40.10 -15.56
C GLU A 64 44.74 -41.26 -14.61
N ASN A 65 43.91 -41.08 -13.58
CA ASN A 65 43.67 -42.13 -12.57
C ASN A 65 42.24 -42.17 -11.97
N ALA A 66 41.22 -42.30 -12.82
CA ALA A 66 39.83 -42.59 -12.39
C ALA A 66 39.63 -43.96 -11.68
N ALA A 67 40.69 -44.75 -11.45
CA ALA A 67 40.57 -46.14 -11.02
C ALA A 67 40.66 -46.38 -9.49
N THR A 68 41.25 -45.48 -8.69
CA THR A 68 41.59 -45.79 -7.27
C THR A 68 41.33 -44.70 -6.22
N SER A 69 40.70 -43.58 -6.53
CA SER A 69 40.27 -42.55 -5.55
C SER A 69 38.77 -42.64 -5.24
N ASP A 70 38.29 -41.97 -4.17
CA ASP A 70 36.84 -41.86 -3.84
C ASP A 70 36.01 -41.34 -5.03
N LEU A 71 36.61 -40.52 -5.90
CA LEU A 71 36.06 -40.10 -7.18
C LEU A 71 35.83 -41.26 -8.17
N GLY A 72 36.76 -42.21 -8.24
CA GLY A 72 36.60 -43.42 -9.07
C GLY A 72 35.50 -44.35 -8.58
N LEU A 73 35.08 -44.24 -7.31
CA LEU A 73 33.89 -44.92 -6.80
C LEU A 73 32.61 -44.21 -7.27
N LEU A 74 32.56 -42.88 -7.20
CA LEU A 74 31.43 -42.10 -7.70
C LEU A 74 31.22 -42.26 -9.21
N LEU A 75 32.30 -42.21 -10.01
CA LEU A 75 32.23 -42.44 -11.46
C LEU A 75 31.65 -43.83 -11.80
N ARG A 76 31.97 -44.85 -11.01
CA ARG A 76 31.42 -46.22 -11.17
C ARG A 76 29.99 -46.34 -10.64
N GLN A 77 29.69 -45.74 -9.49
CA GLN A 77 28.36 -45.74 -8.87
C GLN A 77 27.32 -45.18 -9.82
N TYR A 78 27.64 -44.08 -10.51
CA TYR A 78 26.74 -43.42 -11.45
C TYR A 78 26.89 -43.91 -12.90
N ALA A 79 27.73 -44.91 -13.14
CA ALA A 79 28.00 -45.47 -14.47
C ALA A 79 28.32 -44.38 -15.52
N VAL A 80 29.24 -43.48 -15.17
CA VAL A 80 29.67 -42.38 -16.06
C VAL A 80 30.26 -42.96 -17.34
N THR A 81 29.67 -42.60 -18.47
CA THR A 81 30.04 -43.13 -19.80
C THR A 81 31.08 -42.27 -20.50
N ALA A 82 31.19 -40.99 -20.17
CA ALA A 82 32.19 -40.08 -20.71
C ALA A 82 32.51 -38.94 -19.76
N ILE A 83 33.77 -38.49 -19.80
CA ILE A 83 34.30 -37.30 -19.11
C ILE A 83 34.89 -36.40 -20.19
N VAL A 84 34.34 -35.20 -20.37
CA VAL A 84 34.71 -34.30 -21.47
C VAL A 84 35.13 -32.95 -20.91
N PRO A 85 36.27 -32.36 -21.31
CA PRO A 85 36.60 -30.99 -20.92
C PRO A 85 35.57 -30.00 -21.48
N ALA A 86 34.92 -29.23 -20.61
CA ALA A 86 33.84 -28.31 -20.99
C ALA A 86 34.34 -27.15 -21.87
N PHE A 87 35.61 -26.74 -21.68
CA PHE A 87 36.25 -25.64 -22.42
C PHE A 87 37.50 -26.11 -23.16
N SER A 88 37.43 -27.25 -23.84
CA SER A 88 38.56 -27.89 -24.55
C SER A 88 39.34 -26.97 -25.52
N HIS A 89 38.66 -25.96 -26.10
CA HIS A 89 39.24 -24.98 -27.01
C HIS A 89 40.06 -23.85 -26.32
N LEU A 90 40.00 -23.73 -24.98
CA LEU A 90 40.66 -22.67 -24.21
C LEU A 90 41.86 -23.16 -23.39
N THR A 91 42.26 -24.42 -23.56
CA THR A 91 43.27 -25.11 -22.73
C THR A 91 44.64 -24.41 -22.67
N ASN A 92 45.01 -23.62 -23.68
CA ASN A 92 46.27 -22.86 -23.72
C ASN A 92 46.12 -21.37 -23.37
N SER A 93 44.95 -20.91 -22.92
CA SER A 93 44.73 -19.51 -22.56
C SER A 93 45.15 -19.26 -21.10
N PRO A 94 46.14 -18.37 -20.84
CA PRO A 94 46.53 -18.01 -19.48
C PRO A 94 45.36 -17.45 -18.66
N LEU A 95 44.44 -16.75 -19.31
CA LEU A 95 43.24 -16.22 -18.67
C LEU A 95 42.25 -17.34 -18.31
N ALA A 96 42.09 -18.34 -19.18
CA ALA A 96 41.24 -19.49 -18.88
C ALA A 96 41.79 -20.30 -17.69
N GLN A 97 43.11 -20.49 -17.65
CA GLN A 97 43.81 -21.15 -16.54
C GLN A 97 43.69 -20.35 -15.23
N GLN A 98 43.80 -19.01 -15.29
CA GLN A 98 43.59 -18.13 -14.13
C GLN A 98 42.22 -18.34 -13.47
N TYR A 99 41.16 -18.52 -14.27
CA TYR A 99 39.80 -18.78 -13.78
C TYR A 99 39.49 -20.28 -13.59
N GLY A 100 40.41 -21.17 -13.97
CA GLY A 100 40.28 -22.62 -13.86
C GLY A 100 39.26 -23.23 -14.84
N LEU A 101 39.05 -22.62 -16.02
CA LEU A 101 38.14 -23.16 -17.04
C LEU A 101 38.65 -24.46 -17.67
N ASP A 102 39.96 -24.65 -17.67
CA ASP A 102 40.66 -25.88 -18.07
C ASP A 102 40.42 -27.06 -17.11
N ARG A 103 39.87 -26.79 -15.92
CA ARG A 103 39.55 -27.77 -14.87
C ARG A 103 38.05 -28.07 -14.76
N ILE A 104 37.25 -27.63 -15.73
CA ILE A 104 35.79 -27.88 -15.78
C ILE A 104 35.51 -28.99 -16.78
N PHE A 105 34.75 -29.99 -16.35
CA PHE A 105 34.42 -31.18 -17.13
C PHE A 105 32.91 -31.44 -17.11
N THR A 106 32.39 -31.92 -18.23
CA THR A 106 31.04 -32.49 -18.33
C THR A 106 31.12 -33.99 -18.16
N LEU A 107 30.29 -34.54 -17.27
CA LEU A 107 30.12 -35.98 -17.08
C LEU A 107 28.81 -36.42 -17.73
N HIS A 108 28.88 -37.43 -18.60
CA HIS A 108 27.70 -38.01 -19.24
C HIS A 108 27.31 -39.33 -18.56
N VAL A 109 26.02 -39.49 -18.28
CA VAL A 109 25.38 -40.66 -17.65
C VAL A 109 24.07 -41.00 -18.37
N SER A 110 23.40 -42.09 -17.96
CA SER A 110 22.05 -42.41 -18.46
C SER A 110 21.09 -41.26 -18.19
N THR A 111 20.20 -40.94 -19.14
CA THR A 111 19.19 -39.86 -19.00
C THR A 111 18.15 -40.12 -17.89
N THR A 112 18.11 -41.34 -17.36
CA THR A 112 17.26 -41.73 -16.21
C THR A 112 17.96 -41.54 -14.86
N THR A 113 19.24 -41.14 -14.85
CA THR A 113 20.02 -40.91 -13.63
C THR A 113 19.54 -39.63 -12.94
N ASP A 114 19.38 -39.67 -11.62
CA ASP A 114 19.11 -38.49 -10.81
C ASP A 114 20.38 -37.61 -10.75
N VAL A 115 20.46 -36.67 -11.68
CA VAL A 115 21.59 -35.74 -11.84
C VAL A 115 21.76 -34.80 -10.64
N TRP A 116 20.68 -34.53 -9.90
CA TRP A 116 20.74 -33.70 -8.69
C TRP A 116 21.42 -34.44 -7.55
N ARG A 117 21.01 -35.70 -7.32
CA ARG A 117 21.65 -36.55 -6.34
C ARG A 117 23.11 -36.82 -6.68
N MET A 118 23.40 -37.04 -7.96
CA MET A 118 24.77 -37.22 -8.44
C MET A 118 25.63 -35.98 -8.16
N ALA A 119 25.17 -34.77 -8.53
CA ALA A 119 25.89 -33.54 -8.25
C ALA A 119 26.16 -33.32 -6.75
N ALA A 120 25.17 -33.62 -5.89
CA ALA A 120 25.35 -33.55 -4.45
C ALA A 120 26.44 -34.51 -3.94
N ASP A 121 26.45 -35.78 -4.39
CA ASP A 121 27.47 -36.75 -3.99
C ASP A 121 28.88 -36.36 -4.49
N PHE A 122 28.99 -35.74 -5.67
CA PHE A 122 30.28 -35.22 -6.17
C PHE A 122 30.77 -34.01 -5.35
N ASN A 123 29.88 -33.14 -4.86
CA ASN A 123 30.25 -32.01 -4.01
C ASN A 123 30.81 -32.42 -2.63
N GLU A 124 30.52 -33.63 -2.16
CA GLU A 124 31.09 -34.17 -0.91
C GLU A 124 32.57 -34.62 -1.09
N SER A 125 33.06 -34.68 -2.32
CA SER A 125 34.44 -35.08 -2.62
C SER A 125 35.42 -33.93 -2.37
N PRO A 126 36.52 -34.14 -1.61
CA PRO A 126 37.54 -33.10 -1.37
C PRO A 126 38.32 -32.71 -2.63
N PHE A 127 38.11 -33.41 -3.74
CA PHE A 127 38.75 -33.16 -5.03
C PHE A 127 37.90 -32.29 -5.96
N VAL A 128 36.65 -32.03 -5.60
CA VAL A 128 35.68 -31.26 -6.38
C VAL A 128 35.56 -29.86 -5.78
N GLU A 129 35.70 -28.85 -6.63
CA GLU A 129 35.46 -27.44 -6.28
C GLU A 129 33.95 -27.15 -6.32
N TYR A 130 33.28 -27.66 -7.36
CA TYR A 130 31.82 -27.74 -7.43
C TYR A 130 31.37 -28.82 -8.43
N ALA A 131 30.17 -29.34 -8.23
CA ALA A 131 29.42 -30.16 -9.16
C ALA A 131 27.96 -29.70 -9.20
N GLU A 132 27.39 -29.59 -10.38
CA GLU A 132 25.98 -29.18 -10.56
C GLU A 132 25.39 -29.83 -11.82
N PRO A 133 24.07 -30.03 -11.90
CA PRO A 133 23.44 -30.39 -13.16
C PRO A 133 23.67 -29.31 -14.21
N VAL A 134 23.69 -29.70 -15.49
CA VAL A 134 23.73 -28.72 -16.58
C VAL A 134 22.35 -28.08 -16.68
N TYR A 135 22.22 -26.84 -16.23
CA TYR A 135 20.96 -26.09 -16.31
C TYR A 135 20.60 -25.75 -17.75
N LEU A 136 19.33 -25.91 -18.10
CA LEU A 136 18.79 -25.45 -19.38
C LEU A 136 18.53 -23.94 -19.30
N ALA A 137 19.32 -23.15 -20.01
CA ALA A 137 18.97 -21.77 -20.29
C ALA A 137 17.86 -21.74 -21.35
N GLN A 138 16.76 -21.02 -21.08
CA GLN A 138 15.71 -20.82 -22.06
C GLN A 138 16.05 -19.63 -22.94
N ALA A 139 15.88 -19.78 -24.26
CA ALA A 139 15.85 -18.62 -25.15
C ALA A 139 14.65 -17.76 -24.75
N MET A 140 14.86 -16.45 -24.56
CA MET A 140 13.77 -15.48 -24.46
C MET A 140 13.13 -15.37 -25.85
N ASN A 141 12.27 -16.33 -26.19
CA ASN A 141 11.47 -16.24 -27.40
C ASN A 141 10.46 -15.10 -27.20
N LEU A 142 10.62 -14.04 -27.99
CA LEU A 142 9.57 -13.06 -28.25
C LEU A 142 8.33 -13.86 -28.70
N SER A 143 7.32 -13.93 -27.85
CA SER A 143 5.94 -14.08 -28.33
C SER A 143 5.71 -13.03 -29.42
N PRO A 144 4.82 -13.25 -30.40
CA PRO A 144 4.41 -12.15 -31.26
C PRO A 144 3.93 -11.05 -30.33
N ASP A 145 4.63 -9.90 -30.28
CA ASP A 145 4.24 -8.76 -29.46
C ASP A 145 2.73 -8.58 -29.69
N LEU A 146 1.92 -8.81 -28.65
CA LEU A 146 0.48 -8.55 -28.68
C LEU A 146 0.33 -7.02 -28.65
N ASP A 147 0.79 -6.37 -29.72
CA ASP A 147 0.70 -4.94 -29.91
C ASP A 147 -0.75 -4.60 -30.25
N PRO A 148 -1.45 -3.84 -29.39
CA PRO A 148 -2.77 -3.33 -29.72
C PRO A 148 -2.75 -2.52 -31.02
N ASN A 149 -3.78 -2.68 -31.83
CA ASN A 149 -3.95 -1.94 -33.09
C ASN A 149 -4.52 -0.52 -32.90
N ASP A 150 -4.58 -0.05 -31.66
CA ASP A 150 -5.10 1.24 -31.20
C ASP A 150 -4.16 2.37 -31.67
N PRO A 151 -4.63 3.35 -32.46
CA PRO A 151 -3.77 4.38 -33.06
C PRO A 151 -2.98 5.25 -32.07
N LEU A 152 -3.41 5.35 -30.80
CA LEU A 152 -2.73 6.13 -29.75
C LEU A 152 -1.84 5.27 -28.84
N TYR A 153 -1.79 3.94 -29.03
CA TYR A 153 -0.88 3.05 -28.28
C TYR A 153 0.60 3.25 -28.64
N PRO A 154 1.01 3.34 -29.93
CA PRO A 154 2.42 3.47 -30.28
C PRO A 154 3.09 4.67 -29.59
N GLY A 155 4.16 4.40 -28.84
CA GLY A 155 4.89 5.44 -28.10
C GLY A 155 4.12 6.01 -26.90
N ASP A 156 3.14 5.30 -26.35
CA ASP A 156 2.57 5.62 -25.03
C ASP A 156 3.57 5.27 -23.93
N TYR A 157 4.29 6.29 -23.44
CA TYR A 157 5.32 6.12 -22.45
C TYR A 157 4.77 5.47 -21.16
N ALA A 158 3.55 5.80 -20.76
CA ALA A 158 2.95 5.36 -19.50
C ALA A 158 2.55 3.88 -19.54
N ILE A 159 2.39 3.30 -20.74
CA ILE A 159 2.17 1.87 -20.94
C ILE A 159 3.51 1.14 -20.93
N GLN A 160 4.51 1.68 -21.62
CA GLN A 160 5.84 1.08 -21.74
C GLN A 160 6.60 1.09 -20.40
N GLN A 161 6.51 2.19 -19.66
CA GLN A 161 7.24 2.41 -18.40
C GLN A 161 6.87 1.40 -17.30
N VAL A 162 5.66 0.83 -17.34
CA VAL A 162 5.20 -0.18 -16.38
C VAL A 162 5.17 -1.59 -16.97
N HIS A 163 5.80 -1.81 -18.12
CA HIS A 163 5.91 -3.09 -18.81
C HIS A 163 4.56 -3.78 -19.09
N LEU A 164 3.55 -3.01 -19.51
CA LEU A 164 2.24 -3.57 -19.85
C LEU A 164 2.26 -4.51 -21.07
N PRO A 165 2.98 -4.22 -22.17
CA PRO A 165 3.03 -5.14 -23.32
C PRO A 165 3.48 -6.55 -22.93
N GLN A 166 4.51 -6.66 -22.08
CA GLN A 166 5.00 -7.93 -21.58
C GLN A 166 4.01 -8.61 -20.61
N ALA A 167 3.17 -7.83 -19.92
CA ALA A 167 2.06 -8.40 -19.14
C ALA A 167 0.97 -8.95 -20.07
N TRP A 168 0.67 -8.27 -21.18
CA TRP A 168 -0.33 -8.67 -22.17
C TRP A 168 0.05 -9.95 -22.93
N ASP A 169 1.34 -10.22 -23.09
CA ASP A 169 1.84 -11.52 -23.56
C ASP A 169 1.44 -12.70 -22.65
N LEU A 170 1.12 -12.42 -21.37
CA LEU A 170 0.67 -13.41 -20.39
C LEU A 170 -0.85 -13.49 -20.31
N VAL A 171 -1.53 -12.34 -20.19
CA VAL A 171 -2.99 -12.17 -20.16
C VAL A 171 -3.37 -10.73 -20.56
N THR A 172 -4.43 -10.56 -21.36
CA THR A 172 -4.88 -9.24 -21.82
C THR A 172 -6.09 -8.68 -21.04
N GLY A 173 -6.92 -9.56 -20.47
CA GLY A 173 -8.11 -9.19 -19.72
C GLY A 173 -9.16 -10.29 -19.69
N SER A 174 -10.29 -10.02 -19.02
CA SER A 174 -11.46 -10.90 -19.09
C SER A 174 -12.74 -10.14 -18.75
N PRO A 175 -13.85 -10.36 -19.51
CA PRO A 175 -15.14 -9.72 -19.23
C PRO A 175 -15.78 -10.19 -17.91
N ASN A 176 -15.25 -11.25 -17.30
CA ASN A 176 -15.69 -11.71 -15.98
C ASN A 176 -15.03 -10.94 -14.83
N LEU A 177 -13.96 -10.18 -15.10
CA LEU A 177 -13.27 -9.39 -14.10
C LEU A 177 -13.93 -8.01 -14.00
N ARG A 178 -14.46 -7.72 -12.82
CA ARG A 178 -15.17 -6.48 -12.51
C ARG A 178 -14.26 -5.48 -11.84
N ILE A 179 -14.11 -4.31 -12.44
CA ILE A 179 -13.46 -3.13 -11.88
C ILE A 179 -14.55 -2.11 -11.59
N ALA A 180 -14.84 -1.87 -10.31
CA ALA A 180 -15.73 -0.78 -9.90
C ALA A 180 -14.94 0.53 -9.86
N HIS A 181 -15.46 1.54 -10.53
CA HIS A 181 -14.83 2.85 -10.70
C HIS A 181 -15.66 3.90 -9.97
N LEU A 182 -15.12 4.42 -8.86
CA LEU A 182 -15.80 5.40 -8.02
C LEU A 182 -15.24 6.80 -8.32
N ASP A 183 -16.00 7.59 -9.05
CA ASP A 183 -15.57 8.92 -9.51
C ASP A 183 -16.77 9.80 -9.93
N THR A 184 -16.60 10.70 -10.91
CA THR A 184 -17.65 11.60 -11.42
C THR A 184 -18.63 10.97 -12.41
N GLY A 185 -18.52 9.65 -12.62
CA GLY A 185 -19.23 8.89 -13.64
C GLY A 185 -18.34 8.55 -14.83
N VAL A 186 -18.89 7.86 -15.83
CA VAL A 186 -18.16 7.49 -17.06
C VAL A 186 -19.05 7.79 -18.26
N ASP A 187 -18.50 8.45 -19.28
CA ASP A 187 -19.14 8.55 -20.60
C ASP A 187 -19.16 7.18 -21.27
N TYR A 188 -20.17 6.39 -20.89
CA TYR A 188 -20.37 5.03 -21.36
C TYR A 188 -20.82 4.97 -22.83
N THR A 189 -21.07 6.13 -23.47
CA THR A 189 -21.38 6.21 -24.90
C THR A 189 -20.13 6.39 -25.76
N HIS A 190 -18.97 6.66 -25.14
CA HIS A 190 -17.72 6.81 -25.88
C HIS A 190 -17.36 5.50 -26.60
N PRO A 191 -17.05 5.50 -27.91
CA PRO A 191 -16.78 4.28 -28.68
C PRO A 191 -15.63 3.44 -28.11
N ASP A 192 -14.65 4.08 -27.49
CA ASP A 192 -13.47 3.45 -26.89
C ASP A 192 -13.71 2.93 -25.45
N MET A 193 -14.93 3.09 -24.92
CA MET A 193 -15.32 2.65 -23.57
C MET A 193 -16.52 1.70 -23.60
N ALA A 194 -17.49 1.96 -24.47
CA ALA A 194 -18.84 1.37 -24.41
C ALA A 194 -18.88 -0.16 -24.32
N ALA A 195 -17.93 -0.88 -24.95
CA ALA A 195 -17.92 -2.33 -24.90
C ALA A 195 -17.46 -2.93 -23.55
N ASN A 196 -16.70 -2.16 -22.76
CA ASN A 196 -16.20 -2.58 -21.46
C ASN A 196 -17.06 -2.06 -20.30
N VAL A 197 -17.87 -1.01 -20.52
CA VAL A 197 -18.72 -0.44 -19.49
C VAL A 197 -20.00 -1.26 -19.31
N ASN A 198 -20.30 -1.64 -18.08
CA ASN A 198 -21.55 -2.31 -17.72
C ASN A 198 -22.54 -1.32 -17.07
N THR A 199 -23.45 -0.80 -17.89
CA THR A 199 -24.54 0.11 -17.48
C THR A 199 -25.70 -0.61 -16.78
N ASP A 200 -25.75 -1.94 -16.75
CA ASP A 200 -26.80 -2.65 -15.99
C ASP A 200 -26.51 -2.67 -14.48
N LEU A 201 -25.25 -2.41 -14.11
CA LEU A 201 -24.77 -2.43 -12.71
C LEU A 201 -24.32 -1.05 -12.23
N ASP A 202 -24.39 -0.03 -13.08
CA ASP A 202 -23.96 1.31 -12.70
C ASP A 202 -24.93 1.93 -11.67
N TYR A 203 -24.44 2.94 -10.95
CA TYR A 203 -25.28 3.66 -10.00
C TYR A 203 -24.72 5.05 -9.70
N ASP A 204 -25.61 6.03 -9.60
CA ASP A 204 -25.29 7.40 -9.24
C ASP A 204 -25.76 7.70 -7.81
N PHE A 205 -24.81 7.86 -6.89
CA PHE A 205 -25.08 8.26 -5.50
C PHE A 205 -25.25 9.77 -5.31
N VAL A 206 -24.91 10.59 -6.31
CA VAL A 206 -25.14 12.03 -6.30
C VAL A 206 -26.61 12.33 -6.62
N ASP A 207 -27.10 11.80 -7.74
CA ASP A 207 -28.46 12.05 -8.23
C ASP A 207 -29.46 10.94 -7.79
N MET A 208 -28.96 9.86 -7.19
CA MET A 208 -29.72 8.74 -6.61
C MET A 208 -30.55 7.96 -7.63
N ASP A 209 -29.94 7.63 -8.77
CA ASP A 209 -30.53 6.82 -9.84
C ASP A 209 -29.53 5.82 -10.46
N ASN A 210 -29.98 5.08 -11.48
CA ASN A 210 -29.17 4.10 -12.20
C ASN A 210 -28.60 4.70 -13.50
N ASP A 211 -28.05 5.92 -13.43
CA ASP A 211 -27.40 6.57 -14.56
C ASP A 211 -26.09 7.23 -14.12
N ALA A 212 -25.01 6.45 -14.06
CA ALA A 212 -23.69 6.95 -13.66
C ALA A 212 -22.92 7.60 -14.82
N ASN A 213 -23.61 8.27 -15.74
CA ASN A 213 -22.98 9.01 -16.82
C ASN A 213 -22.14 10.17 -16.25
N ASP A 214 -21.03 10.49 -16.92
CA ASP A 214 -20.08 11.46 -16.38
C ASP A 214 -20.61 12.89 -16.44
N GLY A 215 -20.63 13.56 -15.27
CA GLY A 215 -20.96 14.98 -15.17
C GLY A 215 -19.80 15.93 -15.48
N ASP A 216 -18.55 15.48 -15.31
CA ASP A 216 -17.36 16.34 -15.20
C ASP A 216 -16.28 16.06 -16.26
N GLY A 217 -15.96 14.78 -16.51
CA GLY A 217 -14.90 14.34 -17.42
C GLY A 217 -13.75 13.61 -16.74
N HIS A 218 -13.47 13.90 -15.46
CA HIS A 218 -12.40 13.25 -14.72
C HIS A 218 -12.61 11.74 -14.58
N GLY A 219 -13.85 11.31 -14.30
CA GLY A 219 -14.19 9.90 -14.17
C GLY A 219 -14.02 9.14 -15.49
N THR A 220 -14.46 9.70 -16.62
CA THR A 220 -14.21 9.15 -17.97
C THR A 220 -12.72 9.02 -18.24
N GLY A 221 -11.94 10.06 -17.96
CA GLY A 221 -10.51 10.08 -18.19
C GLY A 221 -9.78 8.99 -17.40
N THR A 222 -10.02 8.91 -16.10
CA THR A 222 -9.36 7.91 -15.24
C THR A 222 -9.86 6.48 -15.49
N ALA A 223 -11.14 6.30 -15.81
CA ALA A 223 -11.71 5.00 -16.18
C ALA A 223 -11.05 4.39 -17.41
N SER A 224 -10.77 5.22 -18.42
CA SER A 224 -10.12 4.78 -19.65
C SER A 224 -8.71 4.21 -19.42
N VAL A 225 -7.97 4.77 -18.46
CA VAL A 225 -6.64 4.26 -18.09
C VAL A 225 -6.74 2.82 -17.56
N ALA A 226 -7.78 2.50 -16.79
CA ALA A 226 -7.99 1.16 -16.24
C ALA A 226 -8.46 0.16 -17.31
N ALA A 227 -9.47 0.53 -18.11
CA ALA A 227 -10.20 -0.42 -18.95
C ALA A 227 -10.83 0.17 -20.22
N ALA A 228 -10.19 1.15 -20.89
CA ALA A 228 -10.55 1.44 -22.28
C ALA A 228 -10.46 0.16 -23.14
N VAL A 229 -11.37 0.05 -24.11
CA VAL A 229 -11.47 -1.10 -24.99
C VAL A 229 -10.21 -1.15 -25.83
N THR A 230 -9.38 -2.16 -25.62
CA THR A 230 -8.09 -2.27 -26.31
C THR A 230 -8.17 -3.24 -27.48
N ASN A 231 -7.37 -2.99 -28.51
CA ASN A 231 -7.28 -3.77 -29.75
C ASN A 231 -8.56 -3.71 -30.60
N ASN A 232 -9.20 -2.54 -30.63
CA ASN A 232 -10.45 -2.26 -31.36
C ASN A 232 -10.27 -1.35 -32.60
N ALA A 233 -9.02 -1.05 -32.97
CA ALA A 233 -8.59 -0.18 -34.07
C ALA A 233 -8.97 1.30 -33.95
N ILE A 234 -9.33 1.77 -32.76
CA ILE A 234 -9.57 3.19 -32.45
C ILE A 234 -8.79 3.58 -31.19
N GLY A 235 -8.62 4.89 -31.00
CA GLY A 235 -8.23 5.42 -29.70
C GLY A 235 -7.00 4.86 -29.02
N MET A 236 -7.15 4.63 -27.72
CA MET A 236 -6.09 4.32 -26.77
C MET A 236 -6.24 2.92 -26.19
N ALA A 237 -5.13 2.34 -25.74
CA ALA A 237 -5.15 1.11 -24.98
C ALA A 237 -5.38 1.36 -23.49
N GLY A 238 -6.37 0.68 -22.92
CA GLY A 238 -6.58 0.55 -21.49
C GLY A 238 -5.64 -0.49 -20.87
N THR A 239 -5.52 -0.49 -19.55
CA THR A 239 -4.64 -1.44 -18.84
C THR A 239 -5.16 -2.88 -18.94
N CYS A 240 -6.46 -3.11 -18.66
CA CYS A 240 -7.12 -4.40 -18.85
C CYS A 240 -8.08 -4.33 -20.04
N TRP A 241 -7.72 -5.01 -21.14
CA TRP A 241 -8.28 -4.77 -22.48
C TRP A 241 -9.79 -4.91 -22.59
N ASN A 242 -10.35 -5.90 -21.89
CA ASN A 242 -11.76 -6.25 -21.92
C ASN A 242 -12.31 -6.60 -20.52
N CYS A 243 -11.74 -6.02 -19.47
CA CYS A 243 -12.34 -6.08 -18.14
C CYS A 243 -13.68 -5.33 -18.12
N GLN A 244 -14.62 -5.83 -17.33
CA GLN A 244 -15.90 -5.17 -17.11
C GLN A 244 -15.73 -4.00 -16.14
N LEU A 245 -15.87 -2.78 -16.64
CA LEU A 245 -15.88 -1.56 -15.84
C LEU A 245 -17.31 -1.27 -15.35
N ILE A 246 -17.47 -1.02 -14.06
CA ILE A 246 -18.76 -0.64 -13.45
C ILE A 246 -18.63 0.79 -12.94
N PRO A 247 -19.24 1.78 -13.62
CA PRO A 247 -19.25 3.16 -13.16
C PRO A 247 -20.09 3.31 -11.90
N ILE A 248 -19.54 3.98 -10.89
CA ILE A 248 -20.24 4.34 -9.65
C ILE A 248 -19.98 5.82 -9.41
N ARG A 249 -20.99 6.66 -9.71
CA ARG A 249 -20.84 8.11 -9.60
C ARG A 249 -21.03 8.54 -8.13
N VAL A 250 -19.96 9.10 -7.56
CA VAL A 250 -19.88 9.55 -6.15
C VAL A 250 -19.35 10.98 -6.02
N GLY A 251 -19.02 11.60 -7.16
CA GLY A 251 -18.61 12.99 -7.25
C GLY A 251 -19.36 13.72 -8.35
N ALA A 252 -19.47 15.02 -8.19
CA ALA A 252 -20.04 15.89 -9.22
C ALA A 252 -19.33 17.24 -9.23
N ASP A 253 -19.39 17.88 -10.39
CA ASP A 253 -19.03 19.28 -10.55
C ASP A 253 -20.05 20.13 -9.78
N SER A 254 -19.75 20.41 -8.52
CA SER A 254 -20.65 21.19 -7.66
C SER A 254 -20.09 22.61 -7.55
N ILE A 255 -20.74 23.58 -8.18
CA ILE A 255 -20.56 24.98 -7.79
C ILE A 255 -21.24 25.16 -6.42
N ILE A 256 -20.52 24.84 -5.35
CA ILE A 256 -20.97 25.13 -3.99
C ILE A 256 -20.63 26.61 -3.72
N PRO A 257 -21.62 27.49 -3.46
CA PRO A 257 -21.36 28.90 -3.22
C PRO A 257 -20.36 29.10 -2.06
N GLY A 258 -19.21 29.70 -2.38
CA GLY A 258 -18.14 29.96 -1.40
C GLY A 258 -17.05 28.89 -1.30
N ILE A 259 -17.10 27.83 -2.13
CA ILE A 259 -16.03 26.83 -2.29
C ILE A 259 -15.42 26.97 -3.69
N PRO A 260 -14.09 26.85 -3.87
CA PRO A 260 -13.46 26.88 -5.20
C PRO A 260 -14.05 25.81 -6.12
N PRO A 261 -14.16 26.06 -7.44
CA PRO A 261 -14.64 25.08 -8.42
C PRO A 261 -13.61 23.96 -8.54
N VAL A 262 -13.83 22.88 -7.80
CA VAL A 262 -13.10 21.63 -7.84
C VAL A 262 -14.11 20.49 -7.75
N ILE A 263 -13.74 19.30 -8.22
CA ILE A 263 -14.60 18.13 -8.10
C ILE A 263 -14.83 17.85 -6.61
N HIS A 264 -16.10 17.68 -6.23
CA HIS A 264 -16.49 17.41 -4.86
C HIS A 264 -16.93 15.96 -4.71
N PHE A 265 -16.31 15.27 -3.75
CA PHE A 265 -16.68 13.91 -3.37
C PHE A 265 -17.28 13.95 -1.96
N GLY A 266 -18.55 13.63 -1.86
CA GLY A 266 -19.25 13.58 -0.58
C GLY A 266 -18.86 12.34 0.21
N SER A 267 -18.66 12.48 1.52
CA SER A 267 -18.19 11.36 2.34
C SER A 267 -19.20 10.21 2.41
N LEU A 268 -20.50 10.51 2.30
CA LEU A 268 -21.55 9.50 2.35
C LEU A 268 -21.63 8.73 1.03
N GLU A 269 -21.61 9.46 -0.08
CA GLU A 269 -21.71 8.94 -1.45
C GLU A 269 -20.53 8.02 -1.74
N VAL A 270 -19.31 8.42 -1.37
CA VAL A 270 -18.13 7.56 -1.49
C VAL A 270 -18.26 6.29 -0.63
N ALA A 271 -18.74 6.40 0.62
CA ALA A 271 -18.92 5.22 1.49
C ALA A 271 -19.95 4.24 0.90
N GLN A 272 -21.08 4.76 0.41
CA GLN A 272 -22.12 3.99 -0.24
C GLN A 272 -21.63 3.34 -1.54
N GLY A 273 -20.86 4.08 -2.35
CA GLY A 273 -20.24 3.55 -3.55
C GLY A 273 -19.28 2.38 -3.26
N ILE A 274 -18.44 2.49 -2.23
CA ILE A 274 -17.51 1.42 -1.83
C ILE A 274 -18.30 0.18 -1.40
N GLN A 275 -19.34 0.38 -0.59
CA GLN A 275 -20.20 -0.71 -0.11
C GLN A 275 -20.99 -1.37 -1.25
N TYR A 276 -21.50 -0.58 -2.20
CA TYR A 276 -22.22 -1.06 -3.37
C TYR A 276 -21.30 -1.89 -4.28
N ALA A 277 -20.11 -1.38 -4.60
CA ALA A 277 -19.10 -2.11 -5.36
C ALA A 277 -18.77 -3.48 -4.75
N ALA A 278 -18.59 -3.54 -3.43
CA ALA A 278 -18.36 -4.80 -2.72
C ALA A 278 -19.57 -5.75 -2.80
N THR A 279 -20.80 -5.22 -2.72
CA THR A 279 -22.04 -6.01 -2.85
C THR A 279 -22.20 -6.60 -4.26
N LEU A 280 -21.67 -5.93 -5.29
CA LEU A 280 -21.58 -6.43 -6.66
C LEU A 280 -20.48 -7.49 -6.85
N ASN A 281 -19.72 -7.82 -5.80
CA ASN A 281 -18.51 -8.64 -5.85
C ASN A 281 -17.50 -8.06 -6.87
N ALA A 282 -17.32 -6.74 -6.89
CA ALA A 282 -16.26 -6.12 -7.66
C ALA A 282 -14.90 -6.64 -7.17
N HIS A 283 -14.06 -7.10 -8.09
CA HIS A 283 -12.77 -7.68 -7.72
C HIS A 283 -11.76 -6.60 -7.36
N VAL A 284 -11.83 -5.46 -8.08
CA VAL A 284 -11.02 -4.28 -7.84
C VAL A 284 -11.93 -3.06 -7.73
N ILE A 285 -11.67 -2.19 -6.76
CA ILE A 285 -12.33 -0.90 -6.57
C ILE A 285 -11.26 0.18 -6.72
N THR A 286 -11.37 1.00 -7.75
CA THR A 286 -10.46 2.12 -8.01
C THR A 286 -11.09 3.44 -7.61
N MET A 287 -10.33 4.26 -6.87
CA MET A 287 -10.78 5.52 -6.28
C MET A 287 -9.76 6.61 -6.58
N SER A 288 -9.96 7.33 -7.68
CA SER A 288 -9.12 8.46 -8.09
C SER A 288 -9.53 9.76 -7.38
N LEU A 289 -9.80 9.65 -6.09
CA LEU A 289 -10.34 10.71 -5.23
C LEU A 289 -9.61 10.73 -3.89
N GLY A 290 -9.75 11.84 -3.16
CA GLY A 290 -9.09 11.98 -1.89
C GLY A 290 -9.63 13.09 -1.00
N GLY A 291 -9.51 12.92 0.31
CA GLY A 291 -10.03 13.86 1.28
C GLY A 291 -9.55 13.63 2.71
N GLN A 292 -10.29 14.22 3.65
CA GLN A 292 -10.07 14.01 5.08
C GLN A 292 -10.61 12.65 5.51
N CYS A 293 -10.19 12.23 6.71
CA CYS A 293 -10.74 11.00 7.25
C CYS A 293 -12.24 11.12 7.54
N ALA A 294 -12.97 10.05 7.25
CA ALA A 294 -14.37 9.92 7.59
C ALA A 294 -14.64 8.51 8.14
N SER A 295 -15.29 8.42 9.31
CA SER A 295 -15.60 7.11 9.91
C SER A 295 -16.45 6.24 8.97
N VAL A 296 -17.35 6.85 8.20
CA VAL A 296 -18.14 6.13 7.19
C VAL A 296 -17.28 5.50 6.09
N TRP A 297 -16.16 6.13 5.71
CA TRP A 297 -15.21 5.52 4.78
C TRP A 297 -14.44 4.39 5.43
N THR A 298 -14.10 4.53 6.71
CA THR A 298 -13.43 3.47 7.48
C THR A 298 -14.27 2.19 7.47
N ASP A 299 -15.56 2.30 7.78
CA ASP A 299 -16.47 1.15 7.81
C ASP A 299 -16.67 0.54 6.42
N ALA A 300 -16.83 1.38 5.39
CA ALA A 300 -17.01 0.92 4.01
C ALA A 300 -15.75 0.23 3.45
N VAL A 301 -14.56 0.79 3.70
CA VAL A 301 -13.26 0.19 3.32
C VAL A 301 -13.08 -1.17 4.00
N ASN A 302 -13.38 -1.26 5.30
CA ASN A 302 -13.30 -2.52 6.02
C ASN A 302 -14.25 -3.57 5.43
N PHE A 303 -15.50 -3.18 5.19
CA PHE A 303 -16.50 -4.05 4.59
C PHE A 303 -16.08 -4.55 3.21
N ALA A 304 -15.59 -3.68 2.32
CA ALA A 304 -15.18 -4.06 0.98
C ALA A 304 -13.92 -4.95 0.98
N TYR A 305 -12.95 -4.62 1.83
CA TYR A 305 -11.75 -5.45 2.00
C TYR A 305 -12.09 -6.85 2.52
N ASP A 306 -12.92 -6.96 3.55
CA ASP A 306 -13.32 -8.25 4.13
C ASP A 306 -14.28 -9.03 3.21
N SER A 307 -14.91 -8.36 2.23
CA SER A 307 -15.66 -8.99 1.14
C SER A 307 -14.77 -9.51 -0.01
N GLY A 308 -13.45 -9.29 0.08
CA GLY A 308 -12.47 -9.80 -0.88
C GLY A 308 -12.06 -8.82 -1.99
N SER A 309 -12.61 -7.60 -2.02
CA SER A 309 -12.23 -6.60 -3.02
C SER A 309 -10.81 -6.07 -2.77
N THR A 310 -10.07 -5.84 -3.84
CA THR A 310 -8.81 -5.08 -3.82
C THR A 310 -9.12 -3.59 -3.95
N LEU A 311 -8.67 -2.77 -3.00
CA LEU A 311 -8.95 -1.34 -2.96
C LEU A 311 -7.71 -0.57 -3.39
N VAL A 312 -7.83 0.33 -4.37
CA VAL A 312 -6.71 1.14 -4.89
C VAL A 312 -7.13 2.61 -4.91
N ALA A 313 -6.32 3.50 -4.35
CA ALA A 313 -6.66 4.92 -4.26
C ALA A 313 -5.46 5.86 -4.45
N ALA A 314 -5.75 7.06 -4.93
CA ALA A 314 -4.78 8.10 -5.19
C ALA A 314 -4.16 8.66 -3.90
N ALA A 315 -2.83 8.78 -3.86
CA ALA A 315 -2.13 9.31 -2.69
C ALA A 315 -2.47 10.79 -2.41
N GLY A 316 -2.85 11.56 -3.43
CA GLY A 316 -3.15 12.99 -3.32
C GLY A 316 -2.26 13.85 -4.22
N ASN A 317 -2.62 15.13 -4.35
CA ASN A 317 -1.90 16.11 -5.18
C ASN A 317 -1.69 17.41 -4.39
N ILE A 318 -0.48 17.98 -4.46
CA ILE A 318 -0.06 19.28 -3.92
C ILE A 318 -0.32 19.38 -2.40
N VAL A 319 -0.32 18.25 -1.71
CA VAL A 319 -0.39 18.16 -0.25
C VAL A 319 0.72 17.23 0.25
N PRO A 320 1.46 17.59 1.31
CA PRO A 320 2.68 16.88 1.73
C PRO A 320 2.39 15.65 2.61
N PHE A 321 1.30 14.94 2.32
CA PHE A 321 0.88 13.72 3.03
C PHE A 321 -0.12 12.92 2.20
N VAL A 322 -0.14 11.61 2.38
CA VAL A 322 -1.17 10.73 1.79
C VAL A 322 -2.56 11.07 2.34
N VAL A 323 -3.54 11.25 1.45
CA VAL A 323 -4.95 11.54 1.78
C VAL A 323 -5.78 10.27 1.96
N TYR A 324 -6.96 10.37 2.57
CA TYR A 324 -7.90 9.24 2.63
C TYR A 324 -8.70 9.17 1.32
N PRO A 325 -9.10 7.97 0.83
CA PRO A 325 -8.96 6.68 1.48
C PRO A 325 -7.60 5.98 1.29
N ALA A 326 -6.70 6.49 0.45
CA ALA A 326 -5.38 5.87 0.22
C ALA A 326 -4.59 5.64 1.51
N LYS A 327 -4.70 6.54 2.49
CA LYS A 327 -4.04 6.43 3.79
C LYS A 327 -4.54 5.27 4.67
N TYR A 328 -5.68 4.64 4.35
CA TYR A 328 -6.15 3.50 5.14
C TYR A 328 -5.28 2.26 4.88
N GLU A 329 -4.94 1.54 5.95
CA GLU A 329 -4.07 0.36 5.88
C GLU A 329 -4.61 -0.74 4.94
N ARG A 330 -5.91 -0.79 4.65
CA ARG A 330 -6.54 -1.77 3.75
C ARG A 330 -6.65 -1.32 2.29
N VAL A 331 -6.08 -0.15 1.97
CA VAL A 331 -6.10 0.44 0.62
C VAL A 331 -4.68 0.49 0.09
N ILE A 332 -4.52 0.20 -1.21
CA ILE A 332 -3.27 0.35 -1.94
C ILE A 332 -3.13 1.83 -2.33
N ALA A 333 -2.19 2.54 -1.71
CA ALA A 333 -1.94 3.96 -1.96
C ALA A 333 -0.98 4.16 -3.12
N VAL A 334 -1.39 4.92 -4.13
CA VAL A 334 -0.63 5.11 -5.37
C VAL A 334 -0.12 6.55 -5.51
N SER A 335 1.20 6.73 -5.50
CA SER A 335 1.85 8.00 -5.85
C SER A 335 2.14 8.08 -7.36
N ALA A 336 2.56 9.25 -7.85
CA ALA A 336 2.73 9.50 -9.28
C ALA A 336 4.19 9.72 -9.70
N THR A 337 4.55 9.13 -10.84
CA THR A 337 5.80 9.42 -11.57
C THR A 337 5.55 10.20 -12.85
N ASN A 338 6.61 10.81 -13.38
CA ASN A 338 6.61 11.51 -14.67
C ASN A 338 7.18 10.64 -15.81
N GLU A 339 7.36 11.22 -17.01
CA GLU A 339 7.84 10.49 -18.18
C GLU A 339 9.26 9.93 -18.05
N THR A 340 10.07 10.44 -17.11
CA THR A 340 11.40 9.89 -16.83
C THR A 340 11.39 8.74 -15.82
N GLY A 341 10.21 8.42 -15.25
CA GLY A 341 10.04 7.33 -14.29
C GLY A 341 10.47 7.68 -12.88
N LEU A 342 10.52 8.98 -12.58
CA LEU A 342 10.87 9.50 -11.27
C LEU A 342 9.64 10.13 -10.62
N PHE A 343 9.66 10.22 -9.30
CA PHE A 343 8.63 10.89 -8.51
C PHE A 343 8.44 12.34 -8.96
N ASP A 344 7.19 12.77 -9.07
CA ASP A 344 6.88 14.17 -9.36
C ASP A 344 6.49 14.95 -8.10
N SER A 345 7.03 16.17 -7.97
CA SER A 345 6.82 17.09 -6.84
C SER A 345 5.36 17.45 -6.54
N PHE A 346 4.42 17.32 -7.50
CA PHE A 346 3.00 17.52 -7.18
C PHE A 346 2.43 16.33 -6.39
N SER A 347 3.02 15.13 -6.49
CA SER A 347 2.47 13.93 -5.87
C SER A 347 2.55 14.04 -4.36
N SER A 348 1.49 13.60 -3.68
CA SER A 348 1.56 13.34 -2.25
C SER A 348 2.43 12.12 -1.96
N PHE A 349 3.04 12.12 -0.77
CA PHE A 349 4.01 11.13 -0.32
C PHE A 349 3.81 10.83 1.18
N GLY A 350 4.39 9.75 1.67
CA GLY A 350 4.37 9.34 3.05
C GLY A 350 4.52 7.82 3.21
N PRO A 351 4.66 7.33 4.46
CA PRO A 351 4.90 5.91 4.74
C PRO A 351 3.72 5.01 4.37
N GLU A 352 2.58 5.59 3.99
CA GLU A 352 1.41 4.85 3.52
C GLU A 352 1.47 4.49 2.03
N VAL A 353 2.36 5.13 1.24
CA VAL A 353 2.51 4.84 -0.20
C VAL A 353 2.93 3.39 -0.40
N ASP A 354 2.21 2.66 -1.25
CA ASP A 354 2.51 1.28 -1.60
C ASP A 354 3.47 1.19 -2.78
N LEU A 355 3.18 1.94 -3.82
CA LEU A 355 3.95 1.97 -5.06
C LEU A 355 3.59 3.24 -5.85
N ALA A 356 4.44 3.59 -6.80
CA ALA A 356 4.18 4.67 -7.75
C ALA A 356 3.75 4.11 -9.12
N ALA A 357 3.01 4.92 -9.88
CA ALA A 357 2.71 4.65 -11.28
C ALA A 357 2.72 5.95 -12.11
N PRO A 358 2.84 5.88 -13.45
CA PRO A 358 2.87 7.07 -14.30
C PRO A 358 1.60 7.91 -14.12
N GLY A 359 1.78 9.21 -13.84
CA GLY A 359 0.69 10.12 -13.52
C GLY A 359 0.79 11.49 -14.18
N ILE A 360 1.69 11.71 -15.15
CA ILE A 360 1.83 13.00 -15.86
C ILE A 360 1.55 12.83 -17.35
N ASN A 361 0.77 13.71 -17.96
CA ASN A 361 0.49 13.68 -19.40
C ASN A 361 -0.02 12.29 -19.87
N ILE A 362 -0.88 11.67 -19.06
CA ILE A 362 -1.44 10.35 -19.29
C ILE A 362 -2.56 10.47 -20.31
N ARG A 363 -2.43 9.76 -21.43
CA ARG A 363 -3.48 9.71 -22.46
C ARG A 363 -4.76 9.10 -21.88
N SER A 364 -5.88 9.74 -22.18
CA SER A 364 -7.18 9.34 -21.68
C SER A 364 -8.29 9.63 -22.69
N VAL A 365 -9.43 8.96 -22.52
CA VAL A 365 -10.67 9.31 -23.22
C VAL A 365 -11.23 10.62 -22.69
N ALA A 366 -11.75 11.46 -23.58
CA ALA A 366 -12.43 12.70 -23.23
C ALA A 366 -13.95 12.51 -23.23
N ARG A 367 -14.62 13.04 -22.20
CA ARG A 367 -16.09 13.09 -22.14
C ARG A 367 -16.65 13.88 -23.32
N GLY A 368 -17.71 13.36 -23.95
CA GLY A 368 -18.34 13.97 -25.11
C GLY A 368 -17.65 13.62 -26.44
N GLY A 369 -16.64 12.76 -26.41
CA GLY A 369 -15.94 12.27 -27.59
C GLY A 369 -14.49 12.72 -27.69
N GLY A 370 -13.64 11.84 -28.22
CA GLY A 370 -12.24 12.12 -28.50
C GLY A 370 -11.34 11.72 -27.33
N TYR A 371 -10.15 12.33 -27.29
CA TYR A 371 -9.07 11.96 -26.37
C TYR A 371 -8.43 13.22 -25.81
N ASP A 372 -7.89 13.10 -24.61
CA ASP A 372 -7.19 14.17 -23.89
C ASP A 372 -5.96 13.60 -23.17
N THR A 373 -5.27 14.45 -22.44
CA THR A 373 -4.18 14.08 -21.53
C THR A 373 -4.43 14.64 -20.14
N GLY A 374 -4.35 13.80 -19.12
CA GLY A 374 -4.51 14.19 -17.73
C GLY A 374 -3.25 13.98 -16.89
N SER A 375 -3.14 14.75 -15.80
CA SER A 375 -2.04 14.67 -14.85
C SER A 375 -2.58 14.63 -13.42
N GLY A 376 -2.04 13.72 -12.60
CA GLY A 376 -2.40 13.54 -11.20
C GLY A 376 -2.18 12.10 -10.72
N THR A 377 -2.11 11.91 -9.41
CA THR A 377 -2.19 10.57 -8.79
C THR A 377 -3.51 9.85 -9.16
N SER A 378 -4.54 10.62 -9.54
CA SER A 378 -5.78 10.14 -10.15
C SER A 378 -5.59 9.33 -11.44
N TYR A 379 -4.55 9.59 -12.23
CA TYR A 379 -4.25 8.85 -13.46
C TYR A 379 -3.27 7.68 -13.22
N ALA A 380 -2.45 7.76 -12.17
CA ALA A 380 -1.58 6.66 -11.73
C ALA A 380 -2.39 5.49 -11.12
N THR A 381 -3.37 5.82 -10.28
CA THR A 381 -4.24 4.87 -9.55
C THR A 381 -4.93 3.82 -10.45
N PRO A 382 -5.66 4.19 -11.53
CA PRO A 382 -6.36 3.23 -12.39
C PRO A 382 -5.41 2.28 -13.14
N ARG A 383 -4.13 2.65 -13.33
CA ARG A 383 -3.11 1.76 -13.92
C ARG A 383 -2.76 0.60 -12.97
N VAL A 384 -2.61 0.90 -11.68
CA VAL A 384 -2.43 -0.14 -10.65
C VAL A 384 -3.68 -1.01 -10.53
N ALA A 385 -4.88 -0.40 -10.57
CA ALA A 385 -6.14 -1.14 -10.51
C ALA A 385 -6.33 -2.10 -11.70
N GLY A 386 -6.03 -1.64 -12.93
CA GLY A 386 -6.06 -2.49 -14.12
C GLY A 386 -5.05 -3.64 -14.05
N THR A 387 -3.86 -3.38 -13.50
CA THR A 387 -2.83 -4.43 -13.30
C THR A 387 -3.28 -5.47 -12.28
N ALA A 388 -3.88 -5.04 -11.16
CA ALA A 388 -4.49 -5.94 -10.18
C ALA A 388 -5.58 -6.82 -10.82
N ALA A 389 -6.37 -6.27 -11.75
CA ALA A 389 -7.35 -7.04 -12.50
C ALA A 389 -6.68 -8.07 -13.43
N LEU A 390 -5.60 -7.72 -14.14
CA LEU A 390 -4.82 -8.69 -14.93
C LEU A 390 -4.23 -9.82 -14.08
N MET A 391 -3.72 -9.52 -12.89
CA MET A 391 -3.26 -10.53 -11.93
C MET A 391 -4.37 -11.52 -11.58
N LEU A 392 -5.60 -11.03 -11.38
CA LEU A 392 -6.77 -11.87 -11.10
C LEU A 392 -7.28 -12.63 -12.33
N VAL A 393 -7.10 -12.12 -13.56
CA VAL A 393 -7.31 -12.92 -14.79
C VAL A 393 -6.35 -14.11 -14.81
N ARG A 394 -5.08 -13.87 -14.45
CA ARG A 394 -4.05 -14.91 -14.41
C ARG A 394 -4.28 -15.92 -13.30
N ASN A 395 -4.72 -15.46 -12.12
CA ASN A 395 -5.04 -16.30 -10.98
C ASN A 395 -6.25 -15.74 -10.20
N PRO A 396 -7.47 -16.26 -10.47
CA PRO A 396 -8.70 -15.80 -9.81
C PRO A 396 -8.77 -16.09 -8.30
N SER A 397 -7.85 -16.89 -7.76
CA SER A 397 -7.84 -17.28 -6.34
C SER A 397 -7.01 -16.34 -5.45
N LEU A 398 -6.36 -15.33 -6.04
CA LEU A 398 -5.58 -14.36 -5.28
C LEU A 398 -6.47 -13.59 -4.31
N THR A 399 -5.99 -13.49 -3.07
CA THR A 399 -6.56 -12.59 -2.07
C THR A 399 -6.06 -11.15 -2.29
N ASN A 400 -6.82 -10.16 -1.82
CA ASN A 400 -6.42 -8.75 -1.85
C ASN A 400 -5.07 -8.49 -1.14
N ALA A 401 -4.78 -9.20 -0.04
CA ALA A 401 -3.48 -9.15 0.63
C ALA A 401 -2.32 -9.68 -0.27
N GLN A 402 -2.54 -10.79 -0.98
CA GLN A 402 -1.55 -11.33 -1.91
C GLN A 402 -1.33 -10.41 -3.11
N ILE A 403 -2.38 -9.81 -3.65
CA ILE A 403 -2.27 -8.84 -4.75
C ILE A 403 -1.38 -7.67 -4.32
N ARG A 404 -1.67 -7.06 -3.17
CA ARG A 404 -0.85 -5.97 -2.63
C ARG A 404 0.60 -6.38 -2.43
N GLN A 405 0.85 -7.57 -1.87
CA GLN A 405 2.21 -8.03 -1.61
C GLN A 405 2.98 -8.29 -2.90
N ILE A 406 2.35 -8.90 -3.91
CA ILE A 406 2.97 -9.12 -5.21
C ILE A 406 3.33 -7.78 -5.84
N LEU A 407 2.38 -6.84 -5.92
CA LEU A 407 2.62 -5.49 -6.47
C LEU A 407 3.84 -4.82 -5.83
N ARG A 408 3.95 -4.85 -4.49
CA ARG A 408 5.10 -4.34 -3.74
C ARG A 408 6.41 -5.07 -4.06
N ASN A 409 6.38 -6.40 -4.08
CA ASN A 409 7.59 -7.21 -4.31
C ASN A 409 8.13 -7.09 -5.74
N THR A 410 7.26 -6.78 -6.70
CA THR A 410 7.61 -6.69 -8.12
C THR A 410 7.91 -5.28 -8.58
N ALA A 411 7.58 -4.27 -7.78
CA ALA A 411 7.85 -2.88 -8.10
C ALA A 411 9.35 -2.69 -8.39
N VAL A 412 9.64 -1.86 -9.40
CA VAL A 412 11.01 -1.45 -9.71
C VAL A 412 11.40 -0.38 -8.71
N ASP A 413 12.31 -0.74 -7.81
CA ASP A 413 12.92 0.16 -6.84
C ASP A 413 13.52 1.39 -7.55
N ILE A 414 12.99 2.58 -7.24
CA ILE A 414 13.37 3.88 -7.79
C ILE A 414 13.48 4.89 -6.63
N GLU A 415 14.07 6.05 -6.89
CA GLU A 415 14.44 7.01 -5.84
C GLU A 415 15.50 6.44 -4.87
N ASP A 416 15.12 6.20 -3.61
CA ASP A 416 16.02 5.69 -2.57
C ASP A 416 15.91 4.16 -2.46
N PRO A 417 17.03 3.41 -2.34
CA PRO A 417 16.98 1.95 -2.32
C PRO A 417 16.06 1.35 -1.25
N GLY A 418 15.12 0.51 -1.69
CA GLY A 418 14.18 -0.20 -0.84
C GLY A 418 12.85 0.55 -0.70
N PHE A 419 12.32 0.60 0.51
CA PHE A 419 11.09 1.36 0.76
C PHE A 419 11.44 2.84 1.02
N ASP A 420 10.74 3.73 0.35
CA ASP A 420 10.84 5.18 0.55
C ASP A 420 9.44 5.85 0.62
N ASP A 421 9.35 7.03 1.24
CA ASP A 421 8.07 7.71 1.41
C ASP A 421 7.50 8.30 0.10
N LEU A 422 8.32 8.50 -0.93
CA LEU A 422 7.91 9.10 -2.21
C LEU A 422 7.24 8.06 -3.12
N THR A 423 7.89 6.90 -3.29
CA THR A 423 7.45 5.87 -4.24
C THR A 423 7.06 4.54 -3.61
N GLY A 424 7.10 4.43 -2.28
CA GLY A 424 6.74 3.21 -1.58
C GLY A 424 7.77 2.12 -1.87
N TYR A 425 7.34 1.03 -2.50
CA TYR A 425 8.24 -0.03 -2.94
C TYR A 425 8.80 0.19 -4.36
N GLY A 426 8.48 1.32 -4.99
CA GLY A 426 8.98 1.71 -6.31
C GLY A 426 7.89 1.81 -7.37
N LEU A 427 8.31 1.86 -8.63
CA LEU A 427 7.46 1.98 -9.80
C LEU A 427 6.77 0.65 -10.15
N LEU A 428 5.47 0.71 -10.47
CA LEU A 428 4.68 -0.44 -10.92
C LEU A 428 5.38 -1.21 -12.06
N ASN A 429 5.51 -2.54 -11.89
CA ASN A 429 5.94 -3.46 -12.94
C ASN A 429 4.84 -4.48 -13.23
N SER A 430 4.04 -4.21 -14.27
CA SER A 430 2.86 -5.00 -14.59
C SER A 430 3.23 -6.41 -15.05
N ALA A 431 4.32 -6.55 -15.81
CA ALA A 431 4.79 -7.83 -16.31
C ALA A 431 5.16 -8.78 -15.16
N GLU A 432 6.00 -8.32 -14.23
CA GLU A 432 6.44 -9.12 -13.09
C GLU A 432 5.28 -9.40 -12.13
N ALA A 433 4.39 -8.43 -11.89
CA ALA A 433 3.21 -8.62 -11.05
C ALA A 433 2.29 -9.73 -11.59
N VAL A 434 2.00 -9.69 -12.90
CA VAL A 434 1.17 -10.69 -13.57
C VAL A 434 1.87 -12.05 -13.66
N LEU A 435 3.18 -12.08 -13.87
CA LEU A 435 3.97 -13.31 -13.87
C LEU A 435 3.92 -14.00 -12.49
N GLN A 436 4.18 -13.24 -11.42
CA GLN A 436 4.22 -13.75 -10.05
C GLN A 436 2.83 -14.09 -9.48
N ALA A 437 1.73 -13.64 -10.11
CA ALA A 437 0.37 -14.03 -9.75
C ALA A 437 0.16 -15.57 -9.72
N THR A 438 0.95 -16.35 -10.48
CA THR A 438 0.87 -17.82 -10.50
C THR A 438 1.57 -18.51 -9.32
N ASN A 439 2.43 -17.79 -8.58
CA ASN A 439 3.17 -18.29 -7.43
C ASN A 439 2.95 -17.37 -6.22
N PRO A 440 1.70 -17.26 -5.71
CA PRO A 440 1.41 -16.32 -4.66
C PRO A 440 2.17 -16.64 -3.38
N PRO A 441 2.63 -15.63 -2.63
CA PRO A 441 3.21 -15.83 -1.31
C PRO A 441 2.21 -16.53 -0.37
N GLY A 442 2.70 -17.51 0.38
CA GLY A 442 1.90 -18.33 1.30
C GLY A 442 1.39 -17.52 2.50
N ASP A 443 2.32 -16.96 3.28
CA ASP A 443 2.01 -16.06 4.40
C ASP A 443 2.13 -14.61 3.93
N VAL A 444 1.01 -13.88 3.93
CA VAL A 444 0.97 -12.45 3.62
C VAL A 444 0.48 -11.65 4.82
N TYR A 445 1.07 -10.46 5.01
CA TYR A 445 0.60 -9.52 6.02
C TYR A 445 -0.82 -9.07 5.65
N ASN A 446 -1.78 -9.46 6.47
CA ASN A 446 -3.13 -8.93 6.38
C ASN A 446 -3.19 -7.63 7.19
N PRO A 447 -3.40 -6.46 6.55
CA PRO A 447 -3.47 -5.20 7.26
C PRO A 447 -4.59 -5.20 8.32
N PRO A 448 -4.38 -4.54 9.46
CA PRO A 448 -5.41 -4.33 10.46
C PRO A 448 -6.64 -3.66 9.86
N THR A 449 -7.75 -3.69 10.61
CA THR A 449 -8.93 -2.89 10.26
C THR A 449 -8.51 -1.44 10.06
N ALA A 450 -8.90 -0.87 8.92
CA ALA A 450 -8.73 0.54 8.64
C ALA A 450 -9.29 1.35 9.81
N THR A 451 -8.60 2.43 10.17
CA THR A 451 -9.04 3.39 11.18
C THR A 451 -8.74 4.80 10.69
N CYS A 452 -9.54 5.77 11.14
CA CYS A 452 -9.11 7.15 11.03
C CYS A 452 -7.88 7.41 11.89
N GLY A 453 -6.77 7.72 11.24
CA GLY A 453 -5.66 8.41 11.88
C GLY A 453 -6.20 9.70 12.51
N CYS A 454 -5.80 9.96 13.75
CA CYS A 454 -6.24 11.13 14.47
C CYS A 454 -5.71 12.43 13.79
N VAL A 455 -6.08 13.59 14.32
CA VAL A 455 -5.71 14.91 13.77
C VAL A 455 -4.33 15.40 14.24
N LEU A 456 -3.88 15.01 15.43
CA LEU A 456 -2.69 15.60 16.08
C LEU A 456 -1.29 15.18 15.56
N THR A 457 -1.07 13.97 15.07
CA THR A 457 0.13 13.49 14.36
C THR A 457 0.35 14.25 13.07
N GLN A 458 -0.70 14.71 12.38
CA GLN A 458 -0.55 15.66 11.28
C GLN A 458 -0.02 17.02 11.75
N ILE A 459 -0.27 17.41 13.00
CA ILE A 459 0.18 18.67 13.61
C ILE A 459 1.60 18.53 14.23
N LEU A 460 1.97 17.36 14.75
CA LEU A 460 3.21 17.16 15.53
C LEU A 460 4.43 16.61 14.76
N GLY A 461 4.32 16.34 13.46
CA GLY A 461 5.47 16.06 12.59
C GLY A 461 6.32 14.83 12.95
N GLY A 462 5.75 13.82 13.61
CA GLY A 462 6.33 12.47 13.74
C GLY A 462 7.78 12.37 14.26
N THR A 463 8.06 12.71 15.53
CA THR A 463 9.37 12.44 16.16
C THR A 463 9.27 11.43 17.33
N PRO A 464 10.33 10.65 17.65
CA PRO A 464 10.30 9.65 18.72
C PRO A 464 9.97 10.18 20.12
N ALA A 465 10.33 11.44 20.40
CA ALA A 465 9.98 12.10 21.66
C ALA A 465 8.46 12.39 21.75
N ASN A 466 7.82 12.61 20.60
CA ASN A 466 6.38 12.82 20.50
C ASN A 466 5.62 11.49 20.67
N ASP A 467 6.20 10.35 20.28
CA ASP A 467 5.55 9.02 20.40
C ASP A 467 5.29 8.57 21.84
N GLY A 468 6.20 8.87 22.78
CA GLY A 468 6.02 8.56 24.20
C GLY A 468 4.89 9.36 24.86
N LEU A 469 4.74 10.62 24.45
CA LEU A 469 3.65 11.50 24.89
C LEU A 469 2.31 11.04 24.33
N LEU A 470 2.28 10.68 23.05
CA LEU A 470 1.10 10.12 22.40
C LEU A 470 0.64 8.85 23.13
N ASN A 471 1.51 7.87 23.39
CA ASN A 471 1.20 6.64 24.16
C ASN A 471 0.63 6.88 25.56
N THR A 472 0.94 8.02 26.17
CA THR A 472 0.40 8.40 27.47
C THR A 472 -1.04 8.93 27.35
N LEU A 473 -1.34 9.79 26.38
CA LEU A 473 -2.68 10.40 26.19
C LEU A 473 -3.74 9.36 25.79
N ARG A 474 -3.29 8.45 24.95
CA ARG A 474 -3.88 7.20 24.50
C ARG A 474 -4.44 6.31 25.60
N ARG A 475 -3.56 5.83 26.47
CA ARG A 475 -3.94 5.04 27.64
C ARG A 475 -4.90 5.82 28.53
N PHE A 476 -4.71 7.14 28.66
CA PHE A 476 -5.57 7.96 29.50
C PHE A 476 -7.02 7.97 28.98
N ARG A 477 -7.22 8.07 27.66
CA ARG A 477 -8.56 7.92 27.07
C ARG A 477 -9.17 6.55 27.41
N ASP A 478 -8.44 5.47 27.16
CA ASP A 478 -9.02 4.12 27.23
C ASP A 478 -9.20 3.63 28.68
N GLU A 479 -8.24 3.89 29.55
CA GLU A 479 -8.26 3.40 30.93
C GLU A 479 -9.04 4.33 31.88
N ILE A 480 -9.10 5.64 31.59
CA ILE A 480 -9.68 6.64 32.50
C ILE A 480 -10.93 7.31 31.93
N LEU A 481 -10.97 7.71 30.65
CA LEU A 481 -12.14 8.41 30.11
C LEU A 481 -13.28 7.46 29.75
N GLN A 482 -12.97 6.33 29.10
CA GLN A 482 -13.99 5.36 28.69
C GLN A 482 -14.67 4.64 29.88
N SER A 483 -14.04 4.66 31.06
CA SER A 483 -14.59 4.04 32.26
C SER A 483 -15.77 4.80 32.89
N SER A 484 -16.14 5.98 32.36
CA SER A 484 -17.27 6.77 32.85
C SER A 484 -18.19 7.29 31.72
N PRO A 485 -19.52 7.34 31.91
CA PRO A 485 -20.46 7.90 30.92
C PRO A 485 -20.21 9.38 30.61
N TYR A 486 -19.61 10.13 31.54
CA TYR A 486 -19.20 11.51 31.30
C TYR A 486 -17.93 11.59 30.44
N GLY A 487 -16.91 10.78 30.71
CA GLY A 487 -15.71 10.69 29.87
C GLY A 487 -16.00 10.20 28.44
N GLN A 488 -17.01 9.34 28.26
CA GLN A 488 -17.52 8.95 26.95
C GLN A 488 -18.18 10.13 26.20
N ARG A 489 -19.00 10.95 26.89
CA ARG A 489 -19.61 12.17 26.31
C ARG A 489 -18.55 13.18 25.85
N LEU A 490 -17.51 13.36 26.66
CA LEU A 490 -16.39 14.22 26.32
C LEU A 490 -15.63 13.67 25.09
N THR A 491 -15.38 12.37 25.05
CA THR A 491 -14.76 11.69 23.89
C THR A 491 -15.59 11.91 22.61
N HIS A 492 -16.91 11.82 22.71
CA HIS A 492 -17.82 12.09 21.57
C HIS A 492 -17.79 13.56 21.11
N LEU A 493 -17.72 14.51 22.05
CA LEU A 493 -17.59 15.94 21.74
C LEU A 493 -16.29 16.23 20.97
N TYR A 494 -15.19 15.58 21.35
CA TYR A 494 -13.92 15.65 20.61
C TYR A 494 -14.09 15.17 19.17
N TYR A 495 -14.61 13.95 18.95
CA TYR A 495 -14.74 13.39 17.61
C TYR A 495 -15.69 14.21 16.72
N ARG A 496 -16.74 14.81 17.32
CA ARG A 496 -17.67 15.72 16.61
C ARG A 496 -16.98 16.96 16.03
N HIS A 497 -15.98 17.50 16.73
CA HIS A 497 -15.35 18.77 16.35
C HIS A 497 -13.87 18.67 15.92
N SER A 498 -13.32 17.45 15.85
CA SER A 498 -11.89 17.21 15.63
C SER A 498 -11.39 17.80 14.30
N ALA A 499 -12.13 17.64 13.21
CA ALA A 499 -11.79 18.20 11.89
C ALA A 499 -11.77 19.74 11.90
N GLN A 500 -12.69 20.36 12.63
CA GLN A 500 -12.74 21.82 12.75
C GLN A 500 -11.55 22.33 13.58
N VAL A 501 -11.22 21.66 14.68
CA VAL A 501 -10.04 22.00 15.48
C VAL A 501 -8.76 21.79 14.67
N ALA A 502 -8.67 20.71 13.88
CA ALA A 502 -7.58 20.47 12.93
C ALA A 502 -7.37 21.67 12.00
N GLY A 503 -8.46 22.12 11.36
CA GLY A 503 -8.43 23.24 10.43
C GLY A 503 -7.99 24.55 11.10
N LEU A 504 -8.35 24.77 12.37
CA LEU A 504 -7.90 25.93 13.14
C LEU A 504 -6.40 25.85 13.49
N MET A 505 -5.92 24.68 13.88
CA MET A 505 -4.50 24.45 14.19
C MET A 505 -3.61 24.61 12.95
N PHE A 506 -4.09 24.12 11.80
CA PHE A 506 -3.39 24.26 10.52
C PHE A 506 -3.27 25.73 10.08
N ARG A 507 -4.31 26.54 10.34
CA ARG A 507 -4.37 27.95 9.92
C ARG A 507 -3.70 28.92 10.90
N ASP A 508 -3.55 28.55 12.17
CA ASP A 508 -2.90 29.39 13.19
C ASP A 508 -1.78 28.63 13.91
N PRO A 509 -0.52 28.75 13.46
CA PRO A 509 0.63 28.11 14.09
C PRO A 509 0.81 28.43 15.57
N ARG A 510 0.26 29.56 16.04
CA ARG A 510 0.29 29.93 17.47
C ARG A 510 -0.62 29.05 18.31
N LEU A 511 -1.78 28.66 17.78
CA LEU A 511 -2.66 27.70 18.46
C LEU A 511 -2.00 26.33 18.56
N ALA A 512 -1.34 25.89 17.49
CA ALA A 512 -0.59 24.62 17.49
C ALA A 512 0.54 24.63 18.54
N GLY A 513 1.30 25.73 18.64
CA GLY A 513 2.31 25.91 19.67
C GLY A 513 1.76 25.92 21.10
N GLN A 514 0.63 26.58 21.33
CA GLN A 514 -0.04 26.59 22.64
C GLN A 514 -0.51 25.18 23.06
N LEU A 515 -1.03 24.40 22.12
CA LEU A 515 -1.42 23.02 22.35
C LEU A 515 -0.21 22.16 22.73
N PHE A 516 0.91 22.31 22.01
CA PHE A 516 2.15 21.59 22.30
C PHE A 516 2.70 21.92 23.70
N ASP A 517 2.76 23.19 24.07
CA ASP A 517 3.21 23.63 25.41
C ASP A 517 2.29 23.12 26.52
N LEU A 518 0.99 23.10 26.26
CA LEU A 518 -0.01 22.54 27.15
C LEU A 518 0.26 21.03 27.38
N LEU A 519 0.48 20.26 26.30
CA LEU A 519 0.79 18.82 26.33
C LEU A 519 2.03 18.49 27.14
N ARG A 520 3.11 19.23 26.92
CA ARG A 520 4.35 19.06 27.67
C ARG A 520 4.18 19.35 29.16
N THR A 521 3.36 20.35 29.51
CA THR A 521 3.10 20.72 30.91
C THR A 521 2.22 19.68 31.61
N GLY A 522 1.25 19.10 30.91
CA GLY A 522 0.31 18.13 31.47
C GLY A 522 0.85 16.71 31.63
N GLN A 523 1.86 16.32 30.85
CA GLN A 523 2.35 14.94 30.76
C GLN A 523 2.60 14.25 32.13
N PRO A 524 3.29 14.87 33.12
CA PRO A 524 3.56 14.19 34.40
C PRO A 524 2.30 13.84 35.19
N LEU A 525 1.26 14.69 35.10
CA LEU A 525 -0.03 14.46 35.73
C LEU A 525 -0.77 13.30 35.08
N ILE A 526 -0.77 13.24 33.74
CA ILE A 526 -1.43 12.19 32.96
C ILE A 526 -0.77 10.83 33.23
N THR A 527 0.56 10.78 33.21
CA THR A 527 1.32 9.57 33.56
C THR A 527 1.01 9.11 34.98
N SER A 528 0.87 10.03 35.94
CA SER A 528 0.54 9.70 37.32
C SER A 528 -0.89 9.18 37.49
N LEU A 529 -1.85 9.73 36.72
CA LEU A 529 -3.23 9.26 36.69
C LEU A 529 -3.31 7.83 36.18
N LEU A 530 -2.54 7.50 35.15
CA LEU A 530 -2.48 6.17 34.54
C LEU A 530 -1.85 5.12 35.45
N ASN A 531 -0.68 5.43 35.98
CA ASN A 531 0.11 4.45 36.74
C ASN A 531 -0.33 4.36 38.22
N SER A 532 -1.36 5.10 38.62
CA SER A 532 -1.79 5.24 40.03
C SER A 532 -0.66 5.68 40.97
N SER A 533 0.37 6.34 40.44
CA SER A 533 1.52 6.81 41.22
C SER A 533 1.20 8.20 41.80
N GLY A 534 1.03 8.27 43.12
CA GLY A 534 0.45 9.43 43.81
C GLY A 534 1.29 10.72 43.92
N GLN A 535 2.25 10.99 43.03
CA GLN A 535 3.17 12.13 43.21
C GLN A 535 2.83 13.39 42.40
N ALA A 536 2.30 13.30 41.18
CA ALA A 536 1.94 14.50 40.42
C ALA A 536 0.62 15.12 40.91
N LYS A 537 0.59 16.45 40.92
CA LYS A 537 -0.56 17.27 41.32
C LYS A 537 -1.04 18.11 40.15
N LEU A 538 -2.32 18.49 40.17
CA LEU A 538 -2.81 19.53 39.28
C LEU A 538 -2.16 20.86 39.66
N SER A 539 -1.31 21.42 38.80
CA SER A 539 -0.67 22.72 39.03
C SER A 539 -1.53 23.87 38.53
N ASP A 540 -1.42 25.02 39.19
CA ASP A 540 -2.10 26.26 38.75
C ASP A 540 -1.60 26.70 37.36
N ASP A 541 -0.31 26.52 37.07
CA ASP A 541 0.29 26.80 35.75
C ASP A 541 -0.42 26.01 34.64
N PHE A 542 -0.69 24.75 34.89
CA PHE A 542 -1.39 23.90 33.94
C PHE A 542 -2.84 24.35 33.74
N ILE A 543 -3.56 24.69 34.81
CA ILE A 543 -4.93 25.22 34.72
C ILE A 543 -4.98 26.50 33.88
N VAL A 544 -4.03 27.43 34.09
CA VAL A 544 -3.95 28.69 33.35
C VAL A 544 -3.66 28.46 31.87
N LYS A 545 -2.78 27.52 31.54
CA LYS A 545 -2.50 27.18 30.13
C LYS A 545 -3.72 26.60 29.42
N VAL A 546 -4.51 25.79 30.12
CA VAL A 546 -5.72 25.23 29.52
C VAL A 546 -6.78 26.31 29.34
N ASP A 547 -6.97 27.18 30.33
CA ASP A 547 -7.88 28.34 30.24
C ASP A 547 -7.54 29.20 29.02
N THR A 548 -6.25 29.52 28.88
CA THR A 548 -5.74 30.33 27.77
C THR A 548 -6.01 29.66 26.42
N PHE A 549 -5.73 28.35 26.32
CA PHE A 549 -5.92 27.59 25.09
C PHE A 549 -7.40 27.46 24.70
N VAL A 550 -8.28 27.12 25.64
CA VAL A 550 -9.73 27.00 25.40
C VAL A 550 -10.30 28.31 24.89
N HIS A 551 -9.98 29.43 25.54
CA HIS A 551 -10.50 30.73 25.11
C HIS A 551 -9.91 31.17 23.76
N ALA A 552 -8.63 30.89 23.49
CA ALA A 552 -8.02 31.17 22.20
C ALA A 552 -8.67 30.36 21.06
N LEU A 553 -8.99 29.09 21.32
CA LEU A 553 -9.68 28.21 20.39
C LEU A 553 -11.13 28.64 20.18
N ALA A 554 -11.86 28.93 21.25
CA ALA A 554 -13.26 29.37 21.22
C ALA A 554 -13.45 30.69 20.45
N GLN A 555 -12.47 31.62 20.54
CA GLN A 555 -12.48 32.86 19.76
C GLN A 555 -12.48 32.61 18.24
N ARG A 556 -11.79 31.56 17.78
CA ARG A 556 -11.61 31.23 16.36
C ARG A 556 -12.62 30.19 15.86
N ALA A 557 -13.27 29.49 16.77
CA ALA A 557 -14.29 28.51 16.48
C ALA A 557 -15.60 29.12 15.94
N ASN A 558 -16.36 28.32 15.19
CA ASN A 558 -17.74 28.63 14.84
C ASN A 558 -18.63 28.63 16.11
N PRO A 559 -19.88 29.13 16.04
CA PRO A 559 -20.74 29.24 17.21
C PRO A 559 -20.98 27.94 17.97
N GLU A 560 -21.14 26.82 17.25
CA GLU A 560 -21.39 25.51 17.86
C GLU A 560 -20.18 25.01 18.66
N LEU A 561 -18.99 24.99 18.06
CA LEU A 561 -17.77 24.58 18.74
C LEU A 561 -17.41 25.57 19.87
N ARG A 562 -17.62 26.87 19.67
CA ARG A 562 -17.43 27.88 20.72
C ARG A 562 -18.31 27.58 21.94
N GLN A 563 -19.60 27.31 21.71
CA GLN A 563 -20.53 27.00 22.79
C GLN A 563 -20.13 25.70 23.49
N ALA A 564 -19.80 24.65 22.72
CA ALA A 564 -19.34 23.38 23.27
C ALA A 564 -18.08 23.54 24.14
N LEU A 565 -17.08 24.30 23.68
CA LEU A 565 -15.83 24.53 24.40
C LEU A 565 -16.06 25.28 25.72
N LEU A 566 -16.79 26.40 25.66
CA LEU A 566 -17.02 27.25 26.84
C LEU A 566 -17.95 26.57 27.85
N GLN A 567 -19.02 25.92 27.39
CA GLN A 567 -19.90 25.15 28.26
C GLN A 567 -19.14 24.03 28.96
N THR A 568 -18.32 23.29 28.20
CA THR A 568 -17.48 22.23 28.78
C THR A 568 -16.53 22.83 29.81
N TRP A 569 -15.88 23.95 29.52
CA TRP A 569 -14.93 24.67 30.39
C TRP A 569 -15.53 25.32 31.66
N ASP A 570 -16.80 25.70 31.62
CA ASP A 570 -17.52 26.24 32.76
C ASP A 570 -18.14 25.13 33.63
N ASP A 571 -18.76 24.13 32.99
CA ASP A 571 -19.17 22.89 33.66
C ASP A 571 -17.98 22.26 34.36
N LEU A 572 -16.83 22.52 33.75
CA LEU A 572 -15.51 22.40 34.27
C LEU A 572 -15.33 23.05 35.68
N ASP A 573 -14.77 24.24 35.86
CA ASP A 573 -14.33 24.67 37.22
C ASP A 573 -13.11 23.88 37.79
N LEU A 574 -12.05 23.77 36.99
CA LEU A 574 -10.79 23.11 37.38
C LEU A 574 -10.14 23.64 38.63
N ARG A 575 -10.37 24.93 38.87
CA ARG A 575 -9.77 25.68 39.96
C ARG A 575 -10.15 25.06 41.30
N SER A 576 -11.33 24.44 41.38
CA SER A 576 -11.78 23.69 42.56
C SER A 576 -10.93 22.47 42.92
N PHE A 577 -10.06 22.00 42.01
CA PHE A 577 -9.19 20.84 42.19
C PHE A 577 -7.69 21.16 42.15
N ALA A 578 -7.33 22.44 42.14
CA ALA A 578 -5.93 22.88 42.21
C ALA A 578 -5.19 22.22 43.40
N GLY A 579 -3.99 21.70 43.13
CA GLY A 579 -3.14 21.05 44.14
C GLY A 579 -3.55 19.63 44.56
N LYS A 580 -4.64 19.06 44.03
CA LYS A 580 -5.03 17.66 44.28
C LYS A 580 -4.09 16.67 43.61
N SER A 581 -3.86 15.52 44.24
CA SER A 581 -2.99 14.45 43.73
C SER A 581 -3.69 13.60 42.67
N ALA A 582 -2.93 13.00 41.75
CA ALA A 582 -3.48 12.10 40.73
C ALA A 582 -4.38 10.98 41.32
N HIS A 583 -4.08 10.50 42.53
CA HIS A 583 -4.92 9.52 43.22
C HIS A 583 -6.29 10.10 43.62
N ASP A 584 -6.33 11.28 44.23
CA ASP A 584 -7.58 11.96 44.63
C ASP A 584 -8.46 12.25 43.40
N LEU A 585 -7.79 12.54 42.29
CA LEU A 585 -8.41 12.84 41.02
C LEU A 585 -9.00 11.58 40.37
N ARG A 586 -8.28 10.45 40.38
CA ARG A 586 -8.77 9.16 39.86
C ARG A 586 -9.95 8.60 40.69
N PHE A 587 -9.90 8.74 42.01
CA PHE A 587 -11.01 8.31 42.88
C PHE A 587 -12.31 9.10 42.59
N ALA A 588 -12.20 10.39 42.28
CA ALA A 588 -13.34 11.23 41.92
C ALA A 588 -14.00 10.83 40.58
N VAL A 589 -13.28 10.17 39.66
CA VAL A 589 -13.78 9.72 38.35
C VAL A 589 -14.68 8.49 38.46
N ASN A 590 -14.29 7.51 39.26
CA ASN A 590 -14.95 6.20 39.35
C ASN A 590 -16.27 6.19 40.14
N GLN A 591 -16.65 7.33 40.74
CA GLN A 591 -17.83 7.47 41.62
C GLN A 591 -18.95 8.31 40.98
N LEU A 592 -18.88 8.55 39.67
CA LEU A 592 -19.82 9.37 38.92
C LEU A 592 -20.80 8.49 38.12
N PRO A 593 -22.11 8.83 38.09
CA PRO A 593 -23.08 8.12 37.29
C PRO A 593 -22.94 8.37 35.79
#